data_AF-A0A347U4X3-F1
#
_entry.id   AF-A0A347U4X3-F1
#
_cell.length_a   1.000
_cell.length_b   1.000
_cell.length_c   1.000
_cell.angle_alpha   90.00
_cell.angle_beta   90.00
_cell.angle_gamma   90.00
#
_symmetry.space_group_name_H-M   'P 1'
#
loop_
_entity.id
_entity.type
_entity.pdbx_description
1 polymer ?
#
loop_
_entity_poly.entity_id
_entity_poly.type
_entity_poly.pdbx_seq_one_letter_code
_entity_poly.pdbx_strand_id
1 'polypeptide(L)'
;MGMFDVEFQEEINLKEGNKSLFEFVKKQFLKDKDYETKIEKESLSIPKCNINTYLRYNLNITTSTNKKDKTSQILVNAELHDTLILAILVILAIPFTYGIGIIFIVIFTYYQKIQATKHLRKLLENYKSTI
;
A
#
# COMPACT_ATOMS: atom_id res chain seq x y z
N MET A 1 3.41 -13.58 1.41
CA MET A 1 2.67 -12.47 2.04
C MET A 1 3.02 -12.44 3.51
N GLY A 2 3.57 -11.33 3.97
CA GLY A 2 3.80 -11.04 5.38
C GLY A 2 2.49 -10.72 6.09
N MET A 3 2.40 -11.07 7.37
CA MET A 3 1.19 -10.86 8.17
C MET A 3 0.74 -9.39 8.25
N PHE A 4 1.68 -8.46 8.06
CA PHE A 4 1.45 -7.01 8.14
C PHE A 4 1.35 -6.32 6.78
N ASP A 5 1.42 -7.09 5.68
CA ASP A 5 1.24 -6.55 4.34
C ASP A 5 -0.24 -6.22 4.11
N VAL A 6 -0.46 -5.23 3.24
CA VAL A 6 -1.79 -4.81 2.81
C VAL A 6 -2.01 -5.31 1.40
N GLU A 7 -3.08 -6.07 1.21
CA GLU A 7 -3.51 -6.52 -0.10
C GLU A 7 -5.03 -6.46 -0.18
N PHE A 8 -5.52 -5.91 -1.27
CA PHE A 8 -6.93 -5.97 -1.59
C PHE A 8 -7.13 -5.81 -3.10
N GLN A 9 -8.23 -6.39 -3.58
CA GLN A 9 -8.66 -6.35 -4.96
C GLN A 9 -9.94 -5.53 -5.05
N GLU A 10 -9.99 -4.58 -5.98
CA GLU A 10 -11.18 -3.79 -6.28
C GLU A 10 -11.48 -3.80 -7.78
N GLU A 11 -12.76 -3.95 -8.11
CA GLU A 11 -13.24 -3.90 -9.49
C GLU A 11 -13.58 -2.47 -9.87
N ILE A 12 -12.89 -1.93 -10.90
CA ILE A 12 -13.14 -0.59 -11.42
C ILE A 12 -13.42 -0.66 -12.92
N ASN A 13 -14.53 -0.04 -13.34
CA ASN A 13 -14.83 0.17 -14.75
C ASN A 13 -13.97 1.29 -15.32
N LEU A 14 -12.75 0.94 -15.75
CA LEU A 14 -11.84 1.84 -16.45
C LEU A 14 -12.36 2.15 -17.86
N LYS A 15 -13.08 3.27 -18.01
CA LYS A 15 -13.52 3.77 -19.32
C LYS A 15 -12.38 4.39 -20.14
N GLU A 16 -11.36 4.96 -19.47
CA GLU A 16 -10.26 5.72 -20.11
C GLU A 16 -8.86 5.26 -19.64
N GLY A 17 -8.52 3.98 -19.87
CA GLY A 17 -7.16 3.47 -19.78
C GLY A 17 -6.44 3.56 -18.41
N ASN A 18 -5.43 2.72 -18.22
CA ASN A 18 -4.74 2.58 -16.92
C ASN A 18 -3.86 3.81 -16.56
N LYS A 19 -3.53 4.66 -17.54
CA LYS A 19 -2.67 5.83 -17.33
C LYS A 19 -3.28 6.90 -16.42
N SER A 20 -4.59 7.14 -16.53
CA SER A 20 -5.28 8.18 -15.74
C SER A 20 -5.30 7.83 -14.25
N LEU A 21 -5.48 6.55 -13.92
CA LEU A 21 -5.32 5.99 -12.57
C LEU A 21 -3.91 6.22 -12.03
N PHE A 22 -2.90 5.81 -12.79
CA PHE A 22 -1.52 5.86 -12.31
C PHE A 22 -1.05 7.30 -12.10
N GLU A 23 -1.46 8.24 -12.95
CA GLU A 23 -1.20 9.66 -12.74
C GLU A 23 -1.94 10.23 -11.54
N PHE A 24 -3.20 9.83 -11.30
CA PHE A 24 -3.96 10.27 -10.12
C PHE A 24 -3.32 9.78 -8.81
N VAL A 25 -2.99 8.48 -8.74
CA VAL A 25 -2.30 7.88 -7.60
C VAL A 25 -0.96 8.57 -7.41
N LYS A 26 -0.17 8.72 -8.48
CA LYS A 26 1.11 9.43 -8.46
C LYS A 26 0.95 10.83 -7.86
N LYS A 27 -0.02 11.63 -8.33
CA LYS A 27 -0.28 12.99 -7.86
C LYS A 27 -0.71 13.05 -6.39
N GLN A 28 -1.47 12.06 -5.91
CA GLN A 28 -1.86 11.99 -4.50
C GLN A 28 -0.69 11.62 -3.58
N PHE A 29 0.18 10.70 -4.02
CA PHE A 29 1.33 10.27 -3.22
C PHE A 29 2.55 11.21 -3.31
N LEU A 30 2.78 11.89 -4.43
CA LEU A 30 3.91 12.84 -4.64
C LEU A 30 3.61 14.28 -4.24
N LYS A 31 2.44 14.56 -3.65
CA LYS A 31 2.03 15.94 -3.35
C LYS A 31 3.06 16.77 -2.56
N ASP A 32 3.94 16.12 -1.79
CA ASP A 32 5.01 16.77 -1.02
C ASP A 32 6.31 15.95 -0.90
N LYS A 33 6.48 14.84 -1.65
CA LYS A 33 7.62 13.91 -1.46
C LYS A 33 8.09 13.31 -2.78
N ASP A 34 9.41 13.36 -3.00
CA ASP A 34 10.09 12.77 -4.15
C ASP A 34 10.27 11.26 -3.92
N TYR A 35 9.27 10.47 -4.31
CA TYR A 35 9.37 9.01 -4.31
C TYR A 35 9.83 8.52 -5.69
N GLU A 36 10.73 7.54 -5.73
CA GLU A 36 11.00 6.81 -6.97
C GLU A 36 9.70 6.13 -7.44
N THR A 37 9.20 6.49 -8.61
CA THR A 37 8.02 5.85 -9.21
C THR A 37 8.43 5.07 -10.44
N LYS A 38 8.09 3.79 -10.49
CA LYS A 38 8.20 2.96 -11.69
C LYS A 38 6.81 2.75 -12.27
N ILE A 39 6.56 3.31 -13.44
CA ILE A 39 5.31 3.10 -14.20
C ILE A 39 5.64 2.14 -15.33
N GLU A 40 5.01 0.97 -15.32
CA GLU A 40 4.99 0.04 -16.45
C GLU A 40 3.59 0.03 -17.06
N LYS A 41 3.40 -0.66 -18.19
CA LYS A 41 2.15 -0.60 -18.98
C LYS A 41 0.88 -1.00 -18.19
N GLU A 42 1.03 -1.86 -17.19
CA GLU A 42 -0.08 -2.43 -16.40
C GLU A 42 0.20 -2.42 -14.89
N SER A 43 1.31 -1.79 -14.47
CA SER A 43 1.72 -1.75 -13.07
C SER A 43 2.28 -0.38 -12.69
N LEU A 44 1.99 0.05 -11.48
CA LEU A 44 2.59 1.22 -10.83
C LEU A 44 3.23 0.75 -9.54
N SER A 45 4.56 0.86 -9.46
CA SER A 45 5.31 0.58 -8.25
C SER A 45 5.87 1.87 -7.66
N ILE A 46 5.58 2.08 -6.37
CA ILE A 46 6.11 3.17 -5.56
C ILE A 46 6.80 2.54 -4.34
N PRO A 47 8.12 2.24 -4.44
CA PRO A 47 8.90 1.78 -3.30
C PRO A 47 8.95 2.81 -2.17
N LYS A 48 9.02 2.31 -0.93
CA LYS A 48 9.25 3.10 0.30
C LYS A 48 8.29 4.29 0.51
N CYS A 49 7.03 4.15 0.09
CA CYS A 49 6.04 5.19 0.27
C CYS A 49 5.41 5.17 1.67
N ASN A 50 5.12 6.34 2.21
CA ASN A 50 4.30 6.48 3.42
C ASN A 50 2.84 6.60 3.03
N ILE A 51 2.03 5.58 3.35
CA ILE A 51 0.60 5.54 3.02
C ILE A 51 -0.21 6.10 4.20
N ASN A 52 0.03 7.37 4.52
CA ASN A 52 -0.48 8.01 5.74
C ASN A 52 -0.13 7.24 7.04
N THR A 53 0.99 6.52 7.01
CA THR A 53 1.53 5.70 8.09
C THR A 53 2.97 6.10 8.40
N TYR A 54 3.43 5.78 9.61
CA TYR A 54 4.85 5.97 9.97
C TYR A 54 5.75 4.91 9.33
N LEU A 55 5.27 3.66 9.27
CA LEU A 55 5.93 2.59 8.54
C LEU A 55 5.83 2.84 7.04
N ARG A 56 6.92 2.55 6.33
CA ARG A 56 6.99 2.64 4.88
C ARG A 56 6.54 1.33 4.24
N TYR A 57 5.84 1.47 3.12
CA TYR A 57 5.34 0.35 2.33
C TYR A 57 5.87 0.44 0.90
N ASN A 58 6.12 -0.71 0.30
CA ASN A 58 6.34 -0.83 -1.14
C ASN A 58 4.98 -1.04 -1.79
N LEU A 59 4.45 0.03 -2.37
CA LEU A 59 3.17 -0.03 -3.07
C LEU A 59 3.38 -0.56 -4.49
N ASN A 60 2.54 -1.49 -4.89
CA ASN A 60 2.45 -2.04 -6.22
C ASN A 60 0.97 -2.15 -6.59
N ILE A 61 0.56 -1.37 -7.59
CA ILE A 61 -0.80 -1.39 -8.12
C ILE A 61 -0.72 -2.04 -9.49
N THR A 62 -1.36 -3.19 -9.65
CA THR A 62 -1.47 -3.89 -10.93
C THR A 62 -2.90 -3.83 -11.43
N THR A 63 -3.06 -3.52 -12.72
CA THR A 63 -4.35 -3.50 -13.40
C THR A 63 -4.45 -4.71 -14.30
N SER A 64 -5.41 -5.60 -14.07
CA SER A 64 -5.70 -6.72 -14.98
C SER A 64 -7.03 -6.44 -15.69
N THR A 65 -6.97 -6.23 -17.00
CA THR A 65 -8.19 -6.08 -17.81
C THR A 65 -8.65 -7.46 -18.28
N ASN A 66 -9.79 -7.93 -17.77
CA ASN A 66 -10.37 -9.17 -18.27
C ASN A 66 -11.14 -8.88 -19.56
N LYS A 67 -10.57 -9.28 -20.71
CA LYS A 67 -11.13 -9.03 -22.05
C LYS A 67 -12.53 -9.63 -22.26
N LYS A 68 -12.98 -10.56 -21.41
CA LYS A 68 -14.29 -11.21 -21.52
C LYS A 68 -15.44 -10.38 -20.93
N ASP A 69 -15.21 -9.65 -19.83
CA ASP A 69 -16.29 -9.00 -19.07
C ASP A 69 -16.26 -7.46 -19.13
N LYS A 70 -15.30 -6.86 -19.87
CA LYS A 70 -15.06 -5.40 -19.89
C LYS A 70 -14.85 -4.77 -18.50
N THR A 71 -14.63 -5.58 -17.46
CA THR A 71 -14.28 -5.13 -16.12
C THR A 71 -12.76 -5.11 -15.99
N SER A 72 -12.22 -4.05 -15.41
CA SER A 72 -10.81 -3.98 -15.06
C SER A 72 -10.67 -4.19 -13.57
N GLN A 73 -9.85 -5.15 -13.17
CA GLN A 73 -9.57 -5.44 -11.77
C GLN A 73 -8.28 -4.72 -11.38
N ILE A 74 -8.33 -3.96 -10.30
CA ILE A 74 -7.15 -3.34 -9.70
C ILE A 74 -6.76 -4.18 -8.50
N LEU A 75 -5.55 -4.72 -8.55
CA LEU A 75 -4.90 -5.37 -7.43
C LEU A 75 -3.96 -4.36 -6.78
N VAL A 76 -4.18 -4.09 -5.50
CA VAL A 76 -3.33 -3.19 -4.72
C VAL A 76 -2.59 -4.00 -3.70
N ASN A 77 -1.27 -4.07 -3.87
CA ASN A 77 -0.33 -4.73 -2.97
C ASN A 77 0.55 -3.67 -2.34
N ALA A 78 0.59 -3.61 -1.01
CA ALA A 78 1.49 -2.76 -0.26
C ALA A 78 2.23 -3.62 0.76
N GLU A 79 3.47 -3.96 0.43
CA GLU A 79 4.35 -4.78 1.27
C GLU A 79 5.06 -3.90 2.30
N LEU A 80 5.18 -4.37 3.54
CA LEU A 80 5.86 -3.62 4.58
C LEU A 80 7.37 -3.57 4.30
N HIS A 81 7.92 -2.37 4.11
CA HIS A 81 9.36 -2.21 3.82
C HIS A 81 10.23 -2.33 5.08
N ASP A 82 9.78 -1.77 6.19
CA ASP A 82 10.57 -1.61 7.41
C ASP A 82 10.59 -2.87 8.30
N THR A 83 10.47 -4.07 7.71
CA THR A 83 10.42 -5.36 8.42
C THR A 83 11.69 -5.66 9.23
N LEU A 84 12.87 -5.30 8.71
CA LEU A 84 14.14 -5.48 9.41
C LEU A 84 14.23 -4.65 10.69
N ILE A 85 13.73 -3.41 10.64
CA ILE A 85 13.72 -2.50 11.80
C ILE A 85 12.79 -3.07 12.89
N LEU A 86 11.62 -3.56 12.49
CA LEU A 86 10.69 -4.24 13.40
C LEU A 86 11.30 -5.49 14.03
N ALA A 87 12.02 -6.30 13.25
CA ALA A 87 12.70 -7.49 13.76
C ALA A 87 13.74 -7.13 14.84
N ILE A 88 14.55 -6.09 14.60
CA ILE A 88 15.53 -5.60 15.59
C ILE A 88 14.82 -5.12 16.86
N LEU A 89 13.73 -4.35 16.73
CA LEU A 89 12.96 -3.89 17.89
C LEU A 89 12.39 -5.04 18.72
N VAL A 90 11.92 -6.12 18.08
CA VAL A 90 11.43 -7.32 18.78
C VAL A 90 12.58 -8.01 19.51
N ILE A 91 13.74 -8.18 18.88
CA ILE A 91 14.91 -8.79 19.51
C ILE A 91 15.37 -7.97 20.72
N LEU A 92 15.36 -6.63 20.62
CA LEU A 92 15.70 -5.75 21.74
C LEU A 92 14.62 -5.75 22.83
N ALA A 93 13.34 -5.91 22.50
CA ALA A 93 12.28 -5.93 23.51
C ALA A 93 12.42 -7.10 24.50
N ILE A 94 13.06 -8.21 24.10
CA ILE A 94 13.29 -9.38 24.96
C ILE A 94 14.14 -9.02 26.18
N PRO A 95 15.40 -8.54 26.05
CA PRO A 95 16.21 -8.17 27.20
C PRO A 95 15.70 -6.92 27.93
N PHE A 96 15.11 -5.95 27.21
CA PHE A 96 14.73 -4.66 27.82
C PHE A 96 13.43 -4.69 28.61
N THR A 97 12.47 -5.55 28.23
CA THR A 97 11.12 -5.55 28.83
C THR A 97 10.65 -6.95 29.20
N TYR A 98 11.56 -7.92 29.24
CA TYR A 98 11.25 -9.35 29.42
C TYR A 98 10.22 -9.85 28.39
N GLY A 99 10.22 -9.25 27.19
CA GLY A 99 9.31 -9.60 26.10
C GLY A 99 7.93 -8.91 26.13
N ILE A 100 7.55 -8.18 27.18
CA ILE A 100 6.26 -7.46 27.23
C ILE A 100 6.17 -6.40 26.13
N GLY A 101 7.29 -5.74 25.80
CA GLY A 101 7.40 -4.75 24.74
C GLY A 101 7.03 -5.25 23.35
N ILE A 102 7.11 -6.57 23.11
CA ILE A 102 6.74 -7.19 21.83
C ILE A 102 5.26 -6.92 21.53
N ILE A 103 4.40 -6.94 22.55
CA ILE A 103 2.96 -6.70 22.40
C ILE A 103 2.71 -5.30 21.82
N PHE A 104 3.40 -4.28 22.32
CA PHE A 104 3.26 -2.91 21.81
C PHE A 104 3.72 -2.78 20.36
N ILE A 105 4.81 -3.46 19.98
CA ILE A 105 5.33 -3.46 18.60
C ILE A 105 4.30 -4.10 17.65
N VAL A 106 3.72 -5.23 18.04
CA VAL A 106 2.72 -5.94 17.23
C VAL A 106 1.45 -5.09 17.07
N ILE A 107 0.92 -4.53 18.17
CA ILE A 107 -0.27 -3.67 18.14
C ILE A 107 -0.03 -2.45 17.24
N PHE A 108 1.13 -1.79 17.39
CA PHE A 108 1.50 -0.65 16.55
C PHE A 108 1.55 -1.03 15.07
N THR A 109 2.24 -2.12 14.72
CA THR A 109 2.36 -2.57 13.32
C THR A 109 1.00 -2.93 12.72
N TYR A 110 0.15 -3.59 13.51
CA TYR A 110 -1.22 -3.92 13.10
C TYR A 110 -2.09 -2.67 12.88
N TYR A 111 -1.96 -1.68 13.75
CA TYR A 111 -2.66 -0.40 13.59
C TYR A 111 -2.24 0.32 12.29
N GLN A 112 -0.95 0.30 11.96
CA GLN A 112 -0.43 0.87 10.71
C GLN A 112 -1.00 0.16 9.49
N LYS A 113 -1.09 -1.18 9.52
CA LYS A 113 -1.75 -1.96 8.46
C LYS A 113 -3.19 -1.46 8.23
N ILE A 114 -3.99 -1.34 9.29
CA ILE A 114 -5.38 -0.88 9.17
C ILE A 114 -5.46 0.54 8.60
N GLN A 115 -4.61 1.45 9.07
CA GLN A 115 -4.52 2.83 8.57
C GLN A 115 -4.19 2.87 7.07
N ALA A 116 -3.16 2.13 6.65
CA ALA A 116 -2.75 2.05 5.24
C ALA A 116 -3.86 1.47 4.36
N THR A 117 -4.51 0.38 4.78
CA THR A 117 -5.65 -0.19 4.03
C THR A 117 -6.79 0.82 3.89
N LYS A 118 -7.17 1.51 4.96
CA LYS A 118 -8.25 2.52 4.93
C LYS A 118 -7.89 3.69 4.00
N HIS A 119 -6.64 4.14 4.03
CA HIS A 119 -6.20 5.24 3.19
C HIS A 119 -6.18 4.84 1.71
N LEU A 120 -5.64 3.67 1.37
CA LEU A 120 -5.65 3.15 0.00
C LEU A 120 -7.06 2.96 -0.54
N ARG A 121 -7.96 2.34 0.23
CA ARG A 121 -9.37 2.18 -0.19
C ARG A 121 -10.05 3.51 -0.45
N LYS A 122 -9.89 4.49 0.44
CA LYS A 122 -10.43 5.84 0.22
C LYS A 122 -9.86 6.50 -1.03
N LEU A 123 -8.59 6.30 -1.35
CA LEU A 123 -7.98 6.84 -2.57
C LEU A 123 -8.59 6.22 -3.83
N LEU A 124 -8.84 4.91 -3.84
CA LEU A 124 -9.52 4.22 -4.94
C LEU A 124 -10.99 4.60 -5.06
N GLU A 125 -11.70 4.72 -3.93
CA GLU A 125 -13.10 5.14 -3.90
C GLU A 125 -13.27 6.58 -4.42
N ASN A 126 -12.38 7.50 -4.03
CA ASN A 126 -12.36 8.86 -4.55
C ASN A 126 -12.11 8.90 -6.06
N TYR A 127 -11.22 8.04 -6.59
CA TYR A 127 -11.01 7.93 -8.03
C TYR A 127 -12.26 7.40 -8.74
N LYS A 128 -12.91 6.36 -8.20
CA LYS A 128 -14.16 5.81 -8.72
C LYS A 128 -15.29 6.85 -8.73
N SER A 129 -15.36 7.72 -7.72
CA SER A 129 -16.35 8.80 -7.64
C SER A 129 -16.03 10.00 -8.54
N THR A 130 -14.81 10.08 -9.10
CA THR A 130 -14.38 11.18 -9.98
C THR A 130 -14.64 10.85 -11.47
N ILE A 131 -14.90 9.59 -11.81
CA ILE A 131 -15.27 9.09 -13.16
C ILE A 131 -16.79 8.97 -13.28
#